data_AF-A0A9N9V0Z1-F1
#
_entry.id   AF-A0A9N9V0Z1-F1
#
_cell.length_a   1.000
_cell.length_b   1.000
_cell.length_c   1.000
_cell.angle_alpha   90.00
_cell.angle_beta   90.00
_cell.angle_gamma   90.00
#
_symmetry.space_group_name_H-M   'P 1'
#
loop_
_entity.id
_entity.type
_entity.pdbx_description
1 polymer ?
#
loop_
_entity_poly.entity_id
_entity_poly.type
_entity_poly.pdbx_seq_one_letter_code
_entity_poly.pdbx_strand_id
1 'polypeptide(L)'
;MFRENAFNSGNPFHFRNVSKDGDKSDLPAASKWFENISDKISSVPLYTLSTTLAQYLDWPFPFELVSKPSEQNPSLVAFRDWLLQTQDVTNQMLVEILQPAISELPDRSFFQLYAPLRLLKKALEFNQTTIENDDAPVLLYIAQSSLTDLPPALQEDLPTPHLVQHAGKGDVYSSSIWLGTEPTYTPIHRDPNPNLFYQLCSHKIMRLLPPTIGDRVYFEVQAKIRQHGNSRIRTTEMMEGKERVALHEAIWANEKISDHLLEVDLAPGDALFIPKGWWHSVKSKNSMGHLNGSVNWWFR
;
A
#
# COMPACT_ATOMS: atom_id res chain seq x y z
N MET A 1 19.83 -7.79 -19.23
CA MET A 1 20.13 -8.34 -17.89
C MET A 1 18.87 -8.84 -17.17
N PHE A 2 17.80 -8.04 -17.03
CA PHE A 2 16.56 -8.45 -16.35
C PHE A 2 15.93 -9.76 -16.86
N ARG A 3 15.74 -9.90 -18.18
CA ARG A 3 15.04 -11.05 -18.78
C ARG A 3 15.71 -12.39 -18.44
N GLU A 4 17.03 -12.47 -18.59
CA GLU A 4 17.78 -13.70 -18.33
C GLU A 4 18.00 -13.94 -16.83
N ASN A 5 18.41 -12.90 -16.09
CA ASN A 5 18.89 -13.07 -14.72
C ASN A 5 17.78 -13.10 -13.66
N ALA A 6 16.60 -12.53 -13.94
CA ALA A 6 15.50 -12.47 -12.98
C ALA A 6 14.20 -13.08 -13.53
N PHE A 7 13.75 -12.63 -14.70
CA PHE A 7 12.46 -13.07 -15.23
C PHE A 7 12.45 -14.57 -15.58
N ASN A 8 13.40 -15.03 -16.40
CA ASN A 8 13.52 -16.43 -16.79
C ASN A 8 13.98 -17.33 -15.63
N SER A 9 14.84 -16.81 -14.75
CA SER A 9 15.33 -17.55 -13.59
C SER A 9 14.29 -17.67 -12.46
N GLY A 10 13.23 -16.86 -12.51
CA GLY A 10 12.16 -16.87 -11.52
C GLY A 10 12.58 -16.33 -10.15
N ASN A 11 13.53 -15.39 -10.12
CA ASN A 11 14.07 -14.82 -8.88
C ASN A 11 13.65 -13.34 -8.72
N PRO A 12 13.34 -12.89 -7.49
CA PRO A 12 13.08 -11.49 -7.22
C PRO A 12 14.28 -10.62 -7.58
N PHE A 13 14.00 -9.39 -7.99
CA PHE A 13 15.06 -8.45 -8.36
C PHE A 13 14.69 -7.02 -7.95
N HIS A 14 15.55 -6.42 -7.12
CA HIS A 14 15.41 -5.05 -6.66
C HIS A 14 16.17 -4.11 -7.59
N PHE A 15 15.44 -3.25 -8.28
CA PHE A 15 15.96 -2.15 -9.07
C PHE A 15 16.06 -0.92 -8.17
N ARG A 16 17.27 -0.61 -7.70
CA ARG A 16 17.53 0.61 -6.93
C ARG A 16 17.56 1.80 -7.87
N ASN A 17 16.80 2.84 -7.53
CA ASN A 17 16.75 4.16 -8.17
C ASN A 17 17.19 4.10 -9.64
N VAL A 18 16.21 3.91 -10.52
CA VAL A 18 16.32 3.54 -11.95
C VAL A 18 17.17 4.52 -12.82
N SER A 19 17.85 5.48 -12.21
CA SER A 19 18.72 6.48 -12.84
C SER A 19 20.11 5.98 -13.29
N LYS A 20 20.61 4.80 -12.89
CA LYS A 20 22.02 4.41 -13.17
C LYS A 20 22.25 3.32 -14.23
N ASP A 21 21.26 2.49 -14.57
CA ASP A 21 21.45 1.38 -15.53
C ASP A 21 20.77 1.59 -16.90
N GLY A 22 20.49 2.85 -17.27
CA GLY A 22 20.30 3.23 -18.67
C GLY A 22 18.92 3.00 -19.28
N ASP A 23 17.87 2.84 -18.48
CA ASP A 23 16.50 2.78 -19.00
C ASP A 23 15.59 3.59 -18.07
N LYS A 24 15.35 4.87 -18.42
CA LYS A 24 14.52 5.79 -17.62
C LYS A 24 13.11 5.22 -17.45
N SER A 25 12.84 4.58 -16.31
CA SER A 25 11.47 4.43 -15.80
C SER A 25 11.25 5.37 -14.60
N ASP A 26 11.67 6.63 -14.74
CA ASP A 26 11.11 7.69 -13.90
C ASP A 26 9.65 7.84 -14.32
N LEU A 27 8.75 7.25 -13.54
CA LEU A 27 7.33 7.44 -13.74
C LEU A 27 7.02 8.91 -13.47
N PRO A 28 6.41 9.65 -14.42
CA PRO A 28 6.06 11.05 -14.19
C PRO A 28 5.30 11.26 -12.88
N ALA A 29 4.42 10.31 -12.52
CA ALA A 29 3.68 10.32 -11.25
C ALA A 29 4.55 10.52 -10.02
N ALA A 30 5.75 9.92 -9.94
CA ALA A 30 6.62 10.03 -8.76
C ALA A 30 7.02 11.49 -8.47
N SER A 31 7.20 12.30 -9.52
CA SER A 31 7.55 13.72 -9.42
C SER A 31 6.36 14.67 -9.50
N LYS A 32 5.31 14.29 -10.24
CA LYS A 32 4.15 15.15 -10.51
C LYS A 32 3.08 15.07 -9.43
N TRP A 33 2.93 13.92 -8.77
CA TRP A 33 1.81 13.68 -7.86
C TRP A 33 2.11 14.06 -6.42
N PHE A 34 3.38 14.08 -6.04
CA PHE A 34 3.81 14.26 -4.67
C PHE A 34 4.80 15.41 -4.55
N GLU A 35 4.64 16.20 -3.49
CA GLU A 35 5.59 17.25 -3.12
C GLU A 35 6.35 16.80 -1.88
N ASN A 36 7.68 16.80 -1.95
CA ASN A 36 8.53 16.55 -0.80
C ASN A 36 8.59 17.84 0.04
N ILE A 37 8.07 17.75 1.27
CA ILE A 37 7.98 18.86 2.23
C ILE A 37 8.90 18.61 3.44
N SER A 38 9.92 17.75 3.28
CA SER A 38 10.90 17.53 4.33
C SER A 38 11.67 18.80 4.66
N ASP A 39 11.72 19.12 5.94
CA ASP A 39 12.74 20.03 6.45
C ASP A 39 14.12 19.42 6.24
N LYS A 40 15.11 20.27 5.90
CA LYS A 40 16.51 19.87 5.70
C LYS A 40 17.15 19.16 6.91
N ILE A 41 16.46 19.15 8.05
CA ILE A 41 16.91 18.59 9.33
C ILE A 41 16.28 17.20 9.60
N SER A 42 15.09 16.91 9.04
CA SER A 42 14.41 15.63 9.25
C SER A 42 15.04 14.53 8.40
N SER A 43 15.38 13.40 9.03
CA SER A 43 15.93 12.22 8.35
C SER A 43 14.85 11.37 7.66
N VAL A 44 13.57 11.63 7.92
CA VAL A 44 12.44 10.90 7.33
C VAL A 44 11.80 11.76 6.24
N PRO A 45 11.75 11.29 4.98
CA PRO A 45 11.16 12.06 3.91
C PRO A 45 9.63 12.18 4.10
N LEU A 46 9.12 13.40 4.03
CA LEU A 46 7.71 13.75 4.23
C LEU A 46 7.13 14.21 2.89
N TYR A 47 5.99 13.63 2.54
CA TYR A 47 5.31 13.92 1.29
C TYR A 47 3.89 14.42 1.53
N THR A 48 3.43 15.32 0.66
CA THR A 48 2.03 15.71 0.54
C THR A 48 1.55 15.52 -0.90
N LEU A 49 0.25 15.62 -1.12
CA LEU A 49 -0.32 15.64 -2.46
C LEU A 49 0.07 16.95 -3.15
N SER A 50 0.62 16.84 -4.36
CA SER A 50 0.97 17.99 -5.17
C SER A 50 -0.25 18.81 -5.60
N THR A 51 0.00 20.03 -6.07
CA THR A 51 -1.00 20.84 -6.77
C THR A 51 -1.62 20.14 -7.99
N THR A 52 -0.87 19.32 -8.72
CA THR A 52 -1.37 18.54 -9.88
C THR A 52 -2.41 17.52 -9.43
N LEU A 53 -2.06 16.68 -8.45
CA LEU A 53 -2.96 15.63 -7.98
C LEU A 53 -4.15 16.23 -7.19
N ALA A 54 -3.96 17.39 -6.57
CA ALA A 54 -5.03 18.14 -5.90
C ALA A 54 -6.14 18.64 -6.85
N GLN A 55 -5.94 18.65 -8.16
CA GLN A 55 -7.01 18.93 -9.13
C GLN A 55 -8.07 17.82 -9.16
N TYR A 56 -7.74 16.63 -8.67
CA TYR A 56 -8.60 15.44 -8.69
C TYR A 56 -9.15 15.09 -7.30
N LEU A 57 -9.24 16.07 -6.38
CA LEU A 57 -9.70 15.81 -5.02
C LEU A 57 -11.09 15.20 -4.95
N ASP A 58 -11.97 15.48 -5.90
CA ASP A 58 -13.33 14.94 -5.91
C ASP A 58 -13.47 13.63 -6.69
N TRP A 59 -12.38 13.11 -7.27
CA TRP A 59 -12.40 11.82 -7.95
C TRP A 59 -12.54 10.68 -6.92
N PRO A 60 -13.48 9.74 -7.11
CA PRO A 60 -13.72 8.67 -6.15
C PRO A 60 -12.65 7.56 -6.24
N PHE A 61 -12.24 7.06 -5.09
CA PHE A 61 -11.31 5.95 -4.93
C PHE A 61 -11.86 4.89 -3.97
N PRO A 62 -11.50 3.60 -4.17
CA PRO A 62 -11.79 2.54 -3.22
C PRO A 62 -10.83 2.65 -2.02
N PHE A 63 -11.37 3.06 -0.87
CA PHE A 63 -10.64 3.14 0.39
C PHE A 63 -10.85 1.90 1.24
N GLU A 64 -9.80 1.52 1.92
CA GLU A 64 -9.78 0.58 3.03
C GLU A 64 -9.39 1.30 4.30
N LEU A 65 -10.17 1.11 5.35
CA LEU A 65 -9.92 1.69 6.67
C LEU A 65 -9.60 0.56 7.64
N VAL A 66 -8.58 0.78 8.46
CA VAL A 66 -8.16 -0.16 9.50
C VAL A 66 -8.23 0.55 10.84
N SER A 67 -9.00 -0.01 11.77
CA SER A 67 -9.11 0.49 13.14
C SER A 67 -9.04 -0.67 14.11
N LYS A 68 -8.41 -0.49 15.28
CA LYS A 68 -8.44 -1.53 16.31
C LYS A 68 -9.77 -1.44 17.07
N PRO A 69 -10.54 -2.53 17.20
CA PRO A 69 -11.84 -2.50 17.90
C PRO A 69 -11.75 -2.15 19.39
N SER A 70 -10.57 -2.31 20.01
CA SER A 70 -10.37 -2.16 21.46
C SER A 70 -9.81 -0.80 21.88
N GLU A 71 -9.75 0.20 20.99
CA GLU A 71 -9.27 1.53 21.34
C GLU A 71 -10.36 2.33 22.06
N GLN A 72 -10.03 2.90 23.23
CA GLN A 72 -10.97 3.72 24.02
C GLN A 72 -11.44 4.96 23.26
N ASN A 73 -10.60 5.48 22.36
CA ASN A 73 -10.91 6.57 21.45
C ASN A 73 -10.33 6.24 20.05
N PRO A 74 -11.10 5.58 19.18
CA PRO A 74 -10.61 5.22 17.85
C PRO A 74 -10.25 6.47 17.04
N SER A 75 -9.09 6.48 16.39
CA SER A 75 -8.62 7.64 15.61
C SER A 75 -9.61 8.07 14.52
N LEU A 76 -10.40 7.14 13.99
CA LEU A 76 -11.47 7.42 13.03
C LEU A 76 -12.61 8.28 13.62
N VAL A 77 -12.94 8.10 14.90
CA VAL A 77 -13.94 8.90 15.61
C VAL A 77 -13.42 10.32 15.86
N ALA A 78 -12.16 10.43 16.32
CA ALA A 78 -11.50 11.72 16.49
C ALA A 78 -11.38 12.49 15.16
N PHE A 79 -11.10 11.78 14.07
CA PHE A 79 -11.05 12.38 12.73
C PHE A 79 -12.42 12.91 12.27
N ARG A 80 -13.50 12.15 12.50
CA ARG A 80 -14.87 12.63 12.25
C ARG A 80 -15.15 13.90 13.05
N ASP A 81 -14.84 13.91 14.34
CA ASP A 81 -15.11 15.06 15.21
C ASP A 81 -14.30 16.29 14.78
N TRP A 82 -13.05 16.09 14.34
CA TRP A 82 -12.21 17.14 13.77
C TRP A 82 -12.82 17.73 12.49
N LEU A 83 -13.35 16.91 11.58
CA LEU A 83 -14.04 17.39 10.37
C LEU A 83 -15.26 18.28 10.71
N LEU A 84 -16.00 17.93 11.76
CA LEU A 84 -17.18 18.64 12.23
C LEU A 84 -16.89 19.97 12.94
N GLN A 85 -15.62 20.26 13.29
CA GLN A 85 -15.26 21.55 13.89
C GLN A 85 -15.47 22.73 12.93
N THR A 86 -15.56 22.45 11.64
CA THR A 86 -15.80 23.44 10.59
C THR A 86 -17.23 23.33 10.04
N GLN A 87 -17.82 24.44 9.63
CA GLN A 87 -19.11 24.43 8.91
C GLN A 87 -18.96 24.16 7.40
N ASP A 88 -17.86 23.52 6.99
CA ASP A 88 -17.60 23.21 5.58
C ASP A 88 -18.49 22.05 5.12
N VAL A 89 -19.30 22.29 4.08
CA VAL A 89 -20.25 21.31 3.54
C VAL A 89 -19.51 20.07 3.01
N THR A 90 -18.31 20.24 2.47
CA THR A 90 -17.50 19.11 1.97
C THR A 90 -17.06 18.20 3.10
N ASN A 91 -16.65 18.77 4.24
CA ASN A 91 -16.31 17.99 5.43
C ASN A 91 -17.52 17.23 5.99
N GLN A 92 -18.72 17.84 5.96
CA GLN A 92 -19.95 17.13 6.34
C GLN A 92 -20.23 15.94 5.41
N MET A 93 -20.04 16.08 4.10
CA MET A 93 -20.16 14.95 3.16
C MET A 93 -19.18 13.82 3.48
N LEU A 94 -17.92 14.14 3.83
CA LEU A 94 -16.94 13.13 4.23
C LEU A 94 -17.35 12.40 5.52
N VAL A 95 -17.92 13.12 6.48
CA VAL A 95 -18.46 12.54 7.72
C VAL A 95 -19.57 11.53 7.42
N GLU A 96 -20.52 11.88 6.55
CA GLU A 96 -21.59 10.96 6.13
C GLU A 96 -21.04 9.70 5.46
N ILE A 97 -19.99 9.83 4.63
CA ILE A 97 -19.33 8.68 3.99
C ILE A 97 -18.67 7.77 5.04
N LEU A 98 -18.09 8.33 6.11
CA LEU A 98 -17.43 7.58 7.17
C LEU A 98 -18.40 6.94 8.18
N GLN A 99 -19.64 7.43 8.25
CA GLN A 99 -20.61 7.05 9.28
C GLN A 99 -20.92 5.54 9.35
N PRO A 100 -21.03 4.80 8.22
CA PRO A 100 -21.21 3.35 8.28
C PRO A 100 -20.03 2.63 8.93
N ALA A 101 -18.80 2.99 8.54
CA ALA A 101 -17.59 2.40 9.13
C ALA A 101 -17.49 2.69 10.63
N ILE A 102 -17.81 3.92 11.04
CA ILE A 102 -17.79 4.33 12.46
C ILE A 102 -18.82 3.55 13.28
N SER A 103 -20.02 3.35 12.74
CA SER A 103 -21.10 2.62 13.43
C SER A 103 -20.75 1.15 13.67
N GLU A 104 -19.94 0.54 12.80
CA GLU A 104 -19.53 -0.88 12.87
C GLU A 104 -18.19 -1.10 13.61
N LEU A 105 -17.49 -0.04 14.03
CA LEU A 105 -16.22 -0.13 14.78
C LEU A 105 -16.22 -1.08 15.99
N PRO A 106 -17.32 -1.21 16.77
CA PRO A 106 -17.34 -2.14 17.91
C PRO A 106 -17.17 -3.61 17.51
N ASP A 107 -17.62 -3.97 16.30
CA ASP A 107 -17.70 -5.36 15.86
C ASP A 107 -16.61 -5.74 14.84
N ARG A 108 -16.03 -4.74 14.15
CA ARG A 108 -15.10 -4.95 13.03
C ARG A 108 -13.91 -4.00 13.07
N SER A 109 -12.86 -4.42 12.38
CA SER A 109 -11.58 -3.68 12.33
C SER A 109 -11.20 -3.20 10.93
N PHE A 110 -11.92 -3.68 9.91
CA PHE A 110 -11.64 -3.39 8.51
C PHE A 110 -12.92 -2.99 7.78
N PHE A 111 -12.84 -1.90 7.02
CA PHE A 111 -13.97 -1.35 6.27
C PHE A 111 -13.54 -1.00 4.86
N GLN A 112 -14.46 -1.14 3.92
CA GLN A 112 -14.28 -0.71 2.53
C GLN A 112 -15.35 0.31 2.17
N LEU A 113 -14.95 1.40 1.53
CA LEU A 113 -15.86 2.43 1.05
C LEU A 113 -15.32 3.10 -0.21
N TYR A 114 -16.19 3.79 -0.94
CA TYR A 114 -15.79 4.72 -1.99
C TYR A 114 -15.89 6.14 -1.47
N ALA A 115 -14.82 6.91 -1.63
CA ALA A 115 -14.77 8.31 -1.23
C ALA A 115 -13.94 9.13 -2.21
N PRO A 116 -14.14 10.45 -2.29
CA PRO A 116 -13.24 11.33 -3.03
C PRO A 116 -11.81 11.29 -2.46
N LEU A 117 -10.79 11.49 -3.30
CA LEU A 117 -9.38 11.63 -2.88
C LEU A 117 -9.18 12.66 -1.76
N ARG A 118 -10.08 13.64 -1.67
CA ARG A 118 -10.20 14.61 -0.59
C ARG A 118 -10.18 13.98 0.80
N LEU A 119 -10.72 12.78 0.96
CA LEU A 119 -10.67 12.04 2.22
C LEU A 119 -9.21 11.79 2.67
N LEU A 120 -8.35 11.34 1.75
CA LEU A 120 -6.91 11.17 2.02
C LEU A 120 -6.23 12.51 2.35
N LYS A 121 -6.54 13.58 1.61
CA LYS A 121 -6.00 14.92 1.90
C LYS A 121 -6.36 15.37 3.32
N LYS A 122 -7.63 15.22 3.71
CA LYS A 122 -8.11 15.61 5.04
C LYS A 122 -7.53 14.75 6.16
N ALA A 123 -7.33 13.47 5.93
CA ALA A 123 -6.65 12.60 6.88
C ALA A 123 -5.17 12.95 7.05
N LEU A 124 -4.48 13.35 6.00
CA LEU A 124 -3.10 13.84 6.11
C LEU A 124 -3.03 15.14 6.94
N GLU A 125 -3.97 16.07 6.71
CA GLU A 125 -4.10 17.30 7.52
C GLU A 125 -4.38 16.97 9.00
N PHE A 126 -5.30 16.05 9.27
CA PHE A 126 -5.59 15.59 10.63
C PHE A 126 -4.38 14.92 11.29
N ASN A 127 -3.71 14.00 10.59
CA ASN A 127 -2.57 13.27 11.13
C ASN A 127 -1.39 14.18 11.48
N GLN A 128 -1.22 15.31 10.78
CA GLN A 128 -0.23 16.32 11.18
C GLN A 128 -0.52 16.85 12.60
N THR A 129 -1.79 17.09 12.93
CA THR A 129 -2.20 17.53 14.27
C THR A 129 -2.10 16.43 15.33
N THR A 130 -2.23 15.15 14.95
CA THR A 130 -2.10 14.04 15.91
C THR A 130 -0.65 13.80 16.30
N ILE A 131 0.30 13.99 15.38
CA ILE A 131 1.74 13.87 15.67
C ILE A 131 2.16 14.84 16.77
N GLU A 132 1.66 16.07 16.75
CA GLU A 132 1.96 17.09 17.76
C GLU A 132 1.44 16.71 19.16
N ASN A 133 0.36 15.94 19.21
CA ASN A 133 -0.32 15.54 20.45
C ASN A 133 0.00 14.10 20.89
N ASP A 134 0.88 13.39 20.18
CA ASP A 134 1.19 11.96 20.37
C ASP A 134 -0.06 11.04 20.29
N ASP A 135 -1.04 11.44 19.47
CA ASP A 135 -2.28 10.70 19.23
C ASP A 135 -2.12 9.72 18.06
N ALA A 136 -2.95 8.65 18.07
CA ALA A 136 -2.94 7.67 17.00
C ALA A 136 -3.45 8.27 15.67
N PRO A 137 -2.73 8.06 14.55
CA PRO A 137 -3.17 8.57 13.25
C PRO A 137 -4.40 7.82 12.74
N VAL A 138 -5.17 8.48 11.86
CA VAL A 138 -6.19 7.79 11.07
C VAL A 138 -5.52 7.00 9.95
N LEU A 139 -5.88 5.72 9.84
CA LEU A 139 -5.30 4.78 8.88
C LEU A 139 -6.29 4.52 7.75
N LEU A 140 -5.93 5.00 6.56
CA LEU A 140 -6.71 4.81 5.36
C LEU A 140 -5.81 4.49 4.18
N TYR A 141 -6.30 3.62 3.30
CA TYR A 141 -5.53 3.07 2.22
C TYR A 141 -6.39 2.92 0.97
N ILE A 142 -6.12 3.72 -0.06
CA ILE A 142 -6.55 3.44 -1.41
C ILE A 142 -5.80 2.18 -1.85
N ALA A 143 -6.51 1.08 -2.01
CA ALA A 143 -5.92 -0.22 -2.29
C ALA A 143 -6.49 -0.82 -3.57
N GLN A 144 -5.61 -1.38 -4.40
CA GLN A 144 -5.98 -2.02 -5.69
C GLN A 144 -6.82 -1.11 -6.62
N SER A 145 -6.62 0.20 -6.58
CA SER A 145 -7.32 1.11 -7.48
C SER A 145 -6.74 0.96 -8.89
N SER A 146 -7.54 0.46 -9.84
CA SER A 146 -7.09 0.17 -11.20
C SER A 146 -6.61 1.43 -11.91
N LEU A 147 -5.51 1.34 -12.66
CA LEU A 147 -5.04 2.48 -13.47
C LEU A 147 -6.06 2.89 -14.54
N THR A 148 -6.85 1.93 -15.05
CA THR A 148 -7.90 2.20 -16.05
C THR A 148 -9.04 3.06 -15.52
N ASP A 149 -9.20 3.09 -14.19
CA ASP A 149 -10.29 3.81 -13.52
C ASP A 149 -9.86 5.22 -13.09
N LEU A 150 -8.61 5.60 -13.39
CA LEU A 150 -8.11 6.95 -13.11
C LEU A 150 -8.53 7.94 -14.22
N PRO A 151 -8.57 9.24 -13.92
CA PRO A 151 -8.64 10.28 -14.94
C PRO A 151 -7.54 10.10 -16.01
N PRO A 152 -7.81 10.33 -17.31
CA PRO A 152 -6.84 10.08 -18.39
C PRO A 152 -5.45 10.72 -18.18
N ALA A 153 -5.41 11.96 -17.68
CA ALA A 153 -4.14 12.65 -17.40
C ALA A 153 -3.30 11.97 -16.31
N LEU A 154 -3.93 11.31 -15.33
CA LEU A 154 -3.23 10.51 -14.32
C LEU A 154 -2.77 9.17 -14.90
N GLN A 155 -3.48 8.61 -15.88
CA GLN A 155 -3.03 7.39 -16.57
C GLN A 155 -1.73 7.64 -17.36
N GLU A 156 -1.64 8.79 -18.03
CA GLU A 156 -0.45 9.20 -18.80
C GLU A 156 0.81 9.34 -17.93
N ASP A 157 0.63 9.63 -16.64
CA ASP A 157 1.72 9.73 -15.67
C ASP A 157 2.25 8.37 -15.17
N LEU A 158 1.56 7.28 -15.54
CA LEU A 158 1.88 5.90 -15.15
C LEU A 158 1.99 4.97 -16.38
N PRO A 159 2.89 5.28 -17.33
CA PRO A 159 3.10 4.41 -18.48
C PRO A 159 3.58 3.03 -18.03
N THR A 160 3.19 1.98 -18.76
CA THR A 160 3.72 0.64 -18.52
C THR A 160 5.25 0.66 -18.62
N PRO A 161 6.01 0.22 -17.60
CA PRO A 161 7.46 0.25 -17.63
C PRO A 161 8.05 -0.58 -18.78
N HIS A 162 9.15 -0.12 -19.37
CA HIS A 162 9.82 -0.81 -20.48
C HIS A 162 10.18 -2.27 -20.14
N LEU A 163 10.57 -2.54 -18.88
CA LEU A 163 10.83 -3.87 -18.35
C LEU A 163 9.62 -4.80 -18.48
N VAL A 164 8.41 -4.29 -18.23
CA VAL A 164 7.15 -5.05 -18.33
C VAL A 164 6.80 -5.30 -19.80
N GLN A 165 6.90 -4.27 -20.64
CA GLN A 165 6.59 -4.37 -22.08
C GLN A 165 7.47 -5.41 -22.80
N HIS A 166 8.71 -5.60 -22.34
CA HIS A 166 9.69 -6.49 -22.96
C HIS A 166 9.91 -7.81 -22.20
N ALA A 167 9.18 -8.04 -21.12
CA ALA A 167 9.20 -9.30 -20.40
C ALA A 167 8.05 -10.21 -20.85
N GLY A 168 8.34 -11.50 -21.00
CA GLY A 168 7.35 -12.47 -21.44
C GLY A 168 6.73 -12.12 -22.80
N LYS A 169 5.40 -11.98 -22.82
CA LYS A 169 4.60 -11.56 -23.97
C LYS A 169 4.35 -10.05 -24.01
N GLY A 170 4.71 -9.34 -22.94
CA GLY A 170 4.54 -7.90 -22.82
C GLY A 170 3.12 -7.45 -22.52
N ASP A 171 2.17 -8.37 -22.30
CA ASP A 171 0.79 -8.03 -21.96
C ASP A 171 0.61 -7.79 -20.46
N VAL A 172 0.12 -6.59 -20.12
CA VAL A 172 -0.30 -6.23 -18.77
C VAL A 172 -1.67 -6.84 -18.51
N TYR A 173 -1.75 -7.71 -17.51
CA TYR A 173 -3.01 -8.30 -17.06
C TYR A 173 -3.84 -7.30 -16.25
N SER A 174 -3.19 -6.59 -15.32
CA SER A 174 -3.79 -5.57 -14.48
C SER A 174 -2.71 -4.67 -13.89
N SER A 175 -3.09 -3.48 -13.45
CA SER A 175 -2.20 -2.53 -12.79
C SER A 175 -2.98 -1.67 -11.81
N SER A 176 -2.37 -1.34 -10.68
CA SER A 176 -3.06 -0.58 -9.63
C SER A 176 -2.16 0.43 -8.94
N ILE A 177 -2.75 1.55 -8.50
CA ILE A 177 -2.14 2.43 -7.51
C ILE A 177 -2.53 2.03 -6.09
N TRP A 178 -1.66 2.42 -5.17
CA TRP A 178 -1.84 2.25 -3.74
C TRP A 178 -1.37 3.50 -3.02
N LEU A 179 -2.28 4.22 -2.37
CA LEU A 179 -1.99 5.48 -1.68
C LEU A 179 -2.63 5.46 -0.30
N GLY A 180 -1.93 5.89 0.73
CA GLY A 180 -2.53 5.90 2.07
C GLY A 180 -1.69 6.59 3.12
N THR A 181 -2.25 6.62 4.33
CA THR A 181 -1.56 7.09 5.53
C THR A 181 -0.77 5.95 6.17
N GLU A 182 0.41 6.26 6.67
CA GLU A 182 1.28 5.29 7.33
C GLU A 182 0.80 4.92 8.74
N PRO A 183 0.94 3.64 9.16
CA PRO A 183 1.49 2.54 8.39
C PRO A 183 0.43 1.84 7.52
N THR A 184 0.77 1.59 6.26
CA THR A 184 0.02 0.66 5.40
C THR A 184 0.53 -0.76 5.63
N TYR A 185 -0.33 -1.77 5.52
CA TYR A 185 0.06 -3.18 5.67
C TYR A 185 -0.77 -4.09 4.77
N THR A 186 -0.07 -4.92 3.99
CA THR A 186 -0.64 -6.03 3.23
C THR A 186 -0.04 -7.36 3.73
N PRO A 187 -0.88 -8.27 4.25
CA PRO A 187 -0.45 -9.59 4.72
C PRO A 187 0.27 -10.41 3.65
N ILE A 188 1.00 -11.44 4.09
CA ILE A 188 1.70 -12.35 3.18
C ILE A 188 0.71 -13.08 2.26
N HIS A 189 0.91 -12.96 0.96
CA HIS A 189 0.10 -13.60 -0.07
C HIS A 189 0.97 -13.92 -1.29
N ARG A 190 0.40 -14.55 -2.31
CA ARG A 190 1.06 -14.75 -3.61
C ARG A 190 0.12 -14.42 -4.77
N ASP A 191 0.71 -13.91 -5.84
CA ASP A 191 -0.01 -13.49 -7.03
C ASP A 191 -0.02 -14.58 -8.12
N PRO A 192 -1.08 -14.62 -8.96
CA PRO A 192 -1.18 -15.58 -10.05
C PRO A 192 -0.25 -15.26 -11.23
N ASN A 193 0.24 -14.02 -11.34
CA ASN A 193 1.12 -13.52 -12.39
C ASN A 193 2.36 -12.86 -11.77
N PRO A 194 3.49 -12.77 -12.50
CA PRO A 194 4.59 -11.90 -12.12
C PRO A 194 4.12 -10.45 -11.91
N ASN A 195 4.75 -9.76 -10.97
CA ASN A 195 4.41 -8.41 -10.56
C ASN A 195 5.65 -7.51 -10.60
N LEU A 196 5.53 -6.30 -11.15
CA LEU A 196 6.53 -5.24 -10.98
C LEU A 196 5.93 -4.18 -10.04
N PHE A 197 6.45 -4.10 -8.83
CA PHE A 197 6.07 -3.12 -7.83
C PHE A 197 7.01 -1.91 -7.90
N TYR A 198 6.49 -0.69 -7.84
CA TYR A 198 7.27 0.55 -7.88
C TYR A 198 6.85 1.48 -6.74
N GLN A 199 7.83 1.98 -5.98
CA GLN A 199 7.58 2.91 -4.88
C GLN A 199 7.62 4.36 -5.38
N LEU A 200 6.50 5.07 -5.26
CA LEU A 200 6.38 6.44 -5.75
C LEU A 200 6.81 7.47 -4.70
N CYS A 201 6.36 7.33 -3.45
CA CYS A 201 6.70 8.24 -2.36
C CYS A 201 6.73 7.52 -1.00
N SER A 202 7.53 8.05 -0.07
CA SER A 202 7.92 7.37 1.17
C SER A 202 8.53 5.96 0.95
N HIS A 203 8.68 5.17 2.01
CA HIS A 203 9.35 3.87 1.98
C HIS A 203 8.40 2.72 2.35
N LYS A 204 8.59 1.58 1.71
CA LYS A 204 7.94 0.32 2.08
C LYS A 204 8.99 -0.77 2.28
N ILE A 205 8.77 -1.60 3.28
CA ILE A 205 9.54 -2.84 3.46
C ILE A 205 8.72 -3.98 2.86
N MET A 206 9.34 -4.76 1.98
CA MET A 206 8.77 -5.98 1.44
C MET A 206 9.57 -7.20 1.90
N ARG A 207 8.85 -8.18 2.43
CA ARG A 207 9.39 -9.49 2.82
C ARG A 207 8.89 -10.54 1.85
N LEU A 208 9.81 -11.31 1.26
CA LEU A 208 9.51 -12.32 0.25
C LEU A 208 10.00 -13.71 0.67
N LEU A 209 9.24 -14.72 0.29
CA LEU A 209 9.57 -16.12 0.49
C LEU A 209 9.43 -16.90 -0.83
N PRO A 210 10.35 -17.84 -1.11
CA PRO A 210 10.20 -18.77 -2.21
C PRO A 210 8.88 -19.56 -2.09
N PRO A 211 8.27 -19.99 -3.22
CA PRO A 211 6.97 -20.66 -3.23
C PRO A 211 6.82 -21.78 -2.19
N THR A 212 7.78 -22.70 -2.14
CA THR A 212 7.76 -23.86 -1.22
C THR A 212 7.82 -23.46 0.25
N ILE A 213 8.60 -22.45 0.60
CA ILE A 213 8.76 -21.99 1.99
C ILE A 213 7.51 -21.23 2.42
N GLY A 214 7.01 -20.31 1.58
CA GLY A 214 5.79 -19.58 1.89
C GLY A 214 4.56 -20.50 1.98
N ASP A 215 4.47 -21.53 1.13
CA ASP A 215 3.41 -22.56 1.23
C ASP A 215 3.46 -23.24 2.60
N ARG A 216 4.64 -23.67 3.06
CA ARG A 216 4.82 -24.28 4.38
C ARG A 216 4.38 -23.33 5.51
N VAL A 217 4.86 -22.09 5.51
CA VAL A 217 4.51 -21.10 6.54
C VAL A 217 3.00 -20.85 6.57
N TYR A 218 2.38 -20.72 5.40
CA TYR A 218 0.92 -20.54 5.31
C TYR A 218 0.16 -21.72 5.88
N PHE A 219 0.52 -22.95 5.50
CA PHE A 219 -0.16 -24.15 6.02
C PHE A 219 0.03 -24.33 7.53
N GLU A 220 1.20 -24.01 8.07
CA GLU A 220 1.44 -24.01 9.51
C GLU A 220 0.54 -23.00 10.24
N VAL A 221 0.38 -21.79 9.69
CA VAL A 221 -0.53 -20.77 10.24
C VAL A 221 -1.98 -21.25 10.18
N GLN A 222 -2.43 -21.76 9.03
CA GLN A 222 -3.78 -22.30 8.84
C GLN A 222 -4.09 -23.44 9.82
N ALA A 223 -3.14 -24.35 10.02
CA ALA A 223 -3.26 -25.42 11.01
C ALA A 223 -3.32 -24.88 12.45
N LYS A 224 -2.48 -23.88 12.80
CA LYS A 224 -2.47 -23.24 14.12
C LYS A 224 -3.82 -22.59 14.45
N ILE A 225 -4.43 -21.92 13.49
CA ILE A 225 -5.72 -21.21 13.67
C ILE A 225 -6.94 -22.09 13.38
N ARG A 226 -6.74 -23.35 12.95
CA ARG A 226 -7.78 -24.34 12.59
C ARG A 226 -8.73 -23.82 11.51
N GLN A 227 -8.17 -23.21 10.46
CA GLN A 227 -8.92 -22.72 9.30
C GLN A 227 -8.42 -23.35 8.00
N HIS A 228 -9.22 -23.19 6.95
CA HIS A 228 -8.83 -23.46 5.57
C HIS A 228 -9.12 -22.22 4.73
N GLY A 229 -8.07 -21.51 4.32
CA GLY A 229 -8.15 -20.33 3.47
C GLY A 229 -7.55 -20.53 2.07
N ASN A 230 -7.75 -19.54 1.21
CA ASN A 230 -7.08 -19.45 -0.09
C ASN A 230 -6.03 -18.34 -0.03
N SER A 231 -4.76 -18.70 -0.25
CA SER A 231 -3.65 -17.74 -0.25
C SER A 231 -3.37 -17.08 -1.59
N ARG A 232 -4.10 -17.48 -2.64
CA ARG A 232 -4.03 -16.85 -3.95
C ARG A 232 -4.90 -15.60 -3.88
N ILE A 233 -4.30 -14.44 -4.15
CA ILE A 233 -4.96 -13.13 -4.13
C ILE A 233 -5.26 -12.67 -2.70
N ARG A 234 -4.99 -11.39 -2.41
CA ARG A 234 -5.34 -10.75 -1.13
C ARG A 234 -6.86 -10.81 -0.92
N THR A 235 -7.32 -11.56 0.08
CA THR A 235 -8.75 -11.63 0.45
C THR A 235 -9.06 -10.72 1.64
N THR A 236 -10.35 -10.38 1.83
CA THR A 236 -10.83 -9.63 3.00
C THR A 236 -10.54 -10.34 4.32
N GLU A 237 -10.60 -11.68 4.34
CA GLU A 237 -10.31 -12.51 5.53
C GLU A 237 -8.84 -12.38 5.99
N MET A 238 -7.92 -12.07 5.07
CA MET A 238 -6.52 -11.78 5.43
C MET A 238 -6.36 -10.38 6.06
N MET A 239 -7.32 -9.48 5.84
CA MET A 239 -7.26 -8.08 6.26
C MET A 239 -7.82 -7.82 7.65
N GLU A 240 -8.47 -8.79 8.29
CA GLU A 240 -8.92 -8.75 9.68
C GLU A 240 -8.91 -10.13 10.37
N GLY A 241 -9.11 -10.17 11.69
CA GLY A 241 -9.27 -11.42 12.43
C GLY A 241 -7.98 -12.22 12.71
N LYS A 242 -8.17 -13.50 13.07
CA LYS A 242 -7.11 -14.38 13.60
C LYS A 242 -6.02 -14.71 12.57
N GLU A 243 -6.40 -14.90 11.31
CA GLU A 243 -5.45 -15.18 10.22
C GLU A 243 -4.49 -14.02 10.03
N ARG A 244 -4.99 -12.77 9.93
CA ARG A 244 -4.16 -11.56 9.83
C ARG A 244 -3.09 -11.50 10.92
N VAL A 245 -3.51 -11.72 12.18
CA VAL A 245 -2.62 -11.64 13.34
C VAL A 245 -1.56 -12.74 13.28
N ALA A 246 -1.96 -13.99 13.00
CA ALA A 246 -1.06 -15.12 12.94
C ALA A 246 -0.06 -15.02 11.75
N LEU A 247 -0.51 -14.55 10.59
CA LEU A 247 0.36 -14.28 9.44
C LEU A 247 1.33 -13.14 9.72
N HIS A 248 0.87 -12.06 10.38
CA HIS A 248 1.75 -10.97 10.79
C HIS A 248 2.82 -11.47 11.77
N GLU A 249 2.45 -12.22 12.80
CA GLU A 249 3.40 -12.84 13.75
C GLU A 249 4.42 -13.72 13.01
N ALA A 250 3.96 -14.60 12.13
CA ALA A 250 4.80 -15.52 11.39
C ALA A 250 5.82 -14.82 10.47
N ILE A 251 5.47 -13.69 9.87
CA ILE A 251 6.35 -13.03 8.88
C ILE A 251 7.13 -11.87 9.46
N TRP A 252 6.54 -11.11 10.38
CA TRP A 252 7.09 -9.85 10.87
C TRP A 252 7.72 -9.94 12.26
N ALA A 253 7.37 -10.95 13.06
CA ALA A 253 7.89 -11.12 14.43
C ALA A 253 8.74 -12.39 14.62
N ASN A 254 8.68 -13.36 13.70
CA ASN A 254 9.37 -14.64 13.86
C ASN A 254 10.79 -14.61 13.25
N GLU A 255 11.80 -14.58 14.11
CA GLU A 255 13.23 -14.61 13.71
C GLU A 255 13.63 -15.93 13.01
N LYS A 256 12.90 -17.04 13.24
CA LYS A 256 13.27 -18.37 12.70
C LYS A 256 13.16 -18.50 11.18
N ILE A 257 12.45 -17.59 10.51
CA ILE A 257 12.27 -17.62 9.05
C ILE A 257 13.40 -16.86 8.33
N SER A 258 14.30 -16.20 9.08
CA SER A 258 15.34 -15.31 8.55
C SER A 258 16.22 -15.93 7.45
N ASP A 259 16.52 -17.23 7.49
CA ASP A 259 17.46 -17.86 6.55
C ASP A 259 16.93 -17.96 5.11
N HIS A 260 15.61 -17.87 4.91
CA HIS A 260 14.97 -17.93 3.59
C HIS A 260 14.19 -16.66 3.23
N LEU A 261 14.11 -15.72 4.17
CA LEU A 261 13.37 -14.48 4.03
C LEU A 261 14.23 -13.44 3.31
N LEU A 262 13.79 -13.04 2.12
CA LEU A 262 14.36 -11.87 1.48
C LEU A 262 13.63 -10.63 1.99
N GLU A 263 14.35 -9.68 2.57
CA GLU A 263 13.81 -8.37 2.94
C GLU A 263 14.37 -7.30 2.00
N VAL A 264 13.49 -6.46 1.49
CA VAL A 264 13.83 -5.35 0.58
C VAL A 264 13.22 -4.06 1.13
N ASP A 265 14.07 -3.07 1.33
CA ASP A 265 13.67 -1.68 1.60
C ASP A 265 13.52 -0.95 0.26
N LEU A 266 12.31 -0.50 -0.03
CA LEU A 266 11.95 0.20 -1.26
C LEU A 266 11.86 1.69 -0.97
N ALA A 267 12.85 2.45 -1.45
CA ALA A 267 12.86 3.89 -1.43
C ALA A 267 12.06 4.48 -2.61
N PRO A 268 11.67 5.77 -2.57
CA PRO A 268 11.08 6.43 -3.74
C PRO A 268 11.96 6.26 -4.99
N GLY A 269 11.35 5.78 -6.07
CA GLY A 269 12.03 5.48 -7.33
C GLY A 269 12.55 4.05 -7.47
N ASP A 270 12.49 3.24 -6.41
CA ASP A 270 12.85 1.82 -6.48
C ASP A 270 11.71 0.99 -7.09
N ALA A 271 12.09 -0.06 -7.81
CA ALA A 271 11.18 -1.09 -8.28
C ALA A 271 11.60 -2.48 -7.79
N LEU A 272 10.64 -3.38 -7.62
CA LEU A 272 10.85 -4.76 -7.24
C LEU A 272 10.06 -5.68 -8.17
N PHE A 273 10.80 -6.51 -8.90
CA PHE A 273 10.21 -7.62 -9.61
C PHE A 273 9.92 -8.77 -8.63
N ILE A 274 8.67 -9.22 -8.62
CA ILE A 274 8.17 -10.34 -7.84
C ILE A 274 7.76 -11.44 -8.84
N PRO A 275 8.49 -12.57 -8.90
CA PRO A 275 8.18 -13.63 -9.83
C PRO A 275 6.88 -14.33 -9.46
N LYS A 276 6.28 -14.99 -10.45
CA LYS A 276 5.05 -15.76 -10.25
C LYS A 276 5.20 -16.77 -9.10
N GLY A 277 4.21 -16.80 -8.21
CA GLY A 277 4.13 -17.76 -7.11
C GLY A 277 5.00 -17.42 -5.89
N TRP A 278 5.84 -16.37 -5.95
CA TRP A 278 6.56 -15.88 -4.78
C TRP A 278 5.59 -15.27 -3.78
N TRP A 279 5.80 -15.64 -2.52
CA TRP A 279 5.05 -15.10 -1.41
C TRP A 279 5.66 -13.77 -1.01
N HIS A 280 4.82 -12.79 -0.71
CA HIS A 280 5.28 -11.48 -0.32
C HIS A 280 4.30 -10.78 0.61
N SER A 281 4.85 -10.01 1.55
CA SER A 281 4.12 -9.14 2.48
C SER A 281 4.79 -7.79 2.44
N VAL A 282 3.99 -6.72 2.51
CA VAL A 282 4.50 -5.36 2.42
C VAL A 282 3.90 -4.50 3.52
N LYS A 283 4.74 -3.65 4.12
CA LYS A 283 4.29 -2.61 5.06
C LYS A 283 5.05 -1.32 4.86
N SER A 284 4.45 -0.21 5.27
CA SER A 284 5.17 1.07 5.40
C SER A 284 6.35 0.91 6.36
N LYS A 285 7.47 1.56 6.05
CA LYS A 285 8.65 1.56 6.92
C LYS A 285 8.41 2.38 8.19
N ASN A 286 7.65 3.47 8.07
CA ASN A 286 7.30 4.33 9.20
C ASN A 286 5.81 4.18 9.56
N SER A 287 5.40 4.79 10.67
CA SER A 287 4.06 4.69 11.25
C SER A 287 3.51 6.02 11.74
N MET A 288 3.95 7.13 11.13
CA MET A 288 3.66 8.50 11.60
C MET A 288 2.39 9.11 10.98
N GLY A 289 1.53 8.34 10.30
CA GLY A 289 0.35 8.89 9.63
C GLY A 289 0.65 9.66 8.34
N HIS A 290 1.91 9.71 7.89
CA HIS A 290 2.33 10.40 6.67
C HIS A 290 1.86 9.71 5.39
N LEU A 291 1.97 10.41 4.26
CA LEU A 291 1.62 9.84 2.96
C LEU A 291 2.63 8.78 2.50
N ASN A 292 2.11 7.66 1.99
CA ASN A 292 2.88 6.61 1.33
C ASN A 292 2.19 6.18 0.04
N GLY A 293 2.96 5.97 -1.03
CA GLY A 293 2.42 5.74 -2.36
C GLY A 293 3.25 4.78 -3.20
N SER A 294 2.58 3.86 -3.88
CA SER A 294 3.17 2.89 -4.79
C SER A 294 2.24 2.56 -5.94
N VAL A 295 2.79 1.95 -6.99
CA VAL A 295 2.05 1.44 -8.15
C VAL A 295 2.61 0.09 -8.55
N ASN A 296 1.80 -0.76 -9.16
CA ASN A 296 2.29 -2.04 -9.64
C ASN A 296 1.64 -2.49 -10.96
N TRP A 297 2.30 -3.42 -11.65
CA TRP A 297 1.82 -4.06 -12.86
C TRP A 297 1.94 -5.58 -12.73
N TRP A 298 0.83 -6.29 -12.88
CA TRP A 298 0.81 -7.74 -13.11
C TRP A 298 0.82 -8.00 -14.61
N PHE A 299 1.74 -8.84 -15.08
CA PHE A 299 1.98 -9.04 -16.52
C PHE A 299 2.25 -10.51 -16.87
N ARG A 300 2.32 -10.85 -18.16
CA ARG A 300 2.46 -12.24 -18.65
C ARG A 300 3.60 -12.45 -19.64
#